data_AF-A0A661ZE61-F1
#
_entry.id   AF-A0A661ZE61-F1
#
_cell.length_a   1.000
_cell.length_b   1.000
_cell.length_c   1.000
_cell.angle_alpha   90.00
_cell.angle_beta   90.00
_cell.angle_gamma   90.00
#
_symmetry.space_group_name_H-M   'P 1'
#
loop_
_entity.id
_entity.type
_entity.pdbx_description
1 polymer ?
#
loop_
_entity_poly.entity_id
_entity_poly.type
_entity_poly.pdbx_seq_one_letter_code
_entity_poly.pdbx_strand_id
1 'polypeptide(L)'
;MKTEEKQTLSIGEKLAIDRTKLANERTFLAFFRSFVVMLSSGLAIIKLEFLENIYILGILLIIIASLLLIYGILHYFRVNKRIAAYK
;
A
#
# COMPACT_ATOMS: atom_id res chain seq x y z
N MET A 1 -26.45 11.49 30.65
CA MET A 1 -25.62 10.26 30.77
C MET A 1 -26.19 9.25 29.79
N LYS A 2 -25.75 9.27 28.52
CA LYS A 2 -26.29 8.40 27.47
C LYS A 2 -25.41 7.16 27.45
N THR A 3 -25.92 6.10 28.05
CA THR A 3 -25.27 4.81 28.25
C THR A 3 -24.81 4.26 26.90
N GLU A 4 -23.51 4.03 26.76
CA GLU A 4 -22.89 3.39 25.61
C GLU A 4 -23.32 1.92 25.56
N GLU A 5 -24.39 1.62 24.82
CA GLU A 5 -24.62 0.26 24.37
C GLU A 5 -23.48 -0.12 23.43
N LYS A 6 -22.55 -0.96 23.92
CA LYS A 6 -21.65 -1.73 23.05
C LYS A 6 -22.53 -2.62 22.18
N GLN A 7 -22.97 -2.11 21.04
CA GLN A 7 -23.61 -2.90 20.00
C GLN A 7 -22.63 -3.98 19.57
N THR A 8 -22.89 -5.21 20.00
CA THR A 8 -22.13 -6.37 19.57
C THR A 8 -22.48 -6.61 18.11
N LEU A 9 -21.56 -6.26 17.21
CA LEU A 9 -21.72 -6.47 15.77
C LEU A 9 -22.12 -7.92 15.50
N SER A 10 -23.18 -8.12 14.71
CA SER A 10 -23.59 -9.43 14.23
C SER A 10 -22.46 -10.08 13.42
N ILE A 11 -22.42 -11.41 13.37
CA ILE A 11 -21.40 -12.17 12.61
C ILE A 11 -21.34 -11.70 11.15
N GLY A 12 -22.49 -11.36 10.55
CA GLY A 12 -22.57 -10.84 9.19
C GLY A 12 -21.93 -9.46 9.03
N GLU A 13 -22.09 -8.57 10.00
CA GLU A 13 -21.48 -7.23 10.00
C GLU A 13 -19.95 -7.33 10.17
N LYS A 14 -19.50 -8.23 11.05
CA LYS A 14 -18.08 -8.54 11.23
C LYS A 14 -17.45 -9.05 9.93
N LEU A 15 -18.10 -9.99 9.26
CA LEU A 15 -17.65 -10.54 7.99
C LEU A 15 -17.65 -9.49 6.86
N ALA A 16 -18.59 -8.55 6.87
CA ALA A 16 -18.60 -7.43 5.93
C ALA A 16 -17.40 -6.49 6.13
N ILE A 17 -17.06 -6.16 7.38
CA ILE A 17 -15.88 -5.35 7.72
C ILE A 17 -14.61 -6.07 7.28
N ASP A 18 -14.45 -7.36 7.59
CA ASP A 18 -13.26 -8.13 7.22
C ASP A 18 -13.07 -8.20 5.69
N ARG A 19 -14.14 -8.34 4.91
CA ARG A 19 -14.09 -8.30 3.44
C ARG A 19 -13.60 -6.94 2.93
N THR A 20 -14.08 -5.84 3.51
CA THR A 20 -13.62 -4.50 3.12
C THR A 20 -12.16 -4.26 3.49
N LYS A 21 -11.73 -4.74 4.67
CA LYS A 21 -10.33 -4.66 5.10
C LYS A 21 -9.41 -5.47 4.18
N LEU A 22 -9.78 -6.72 3.88
CA LEU A 22 -9.00 -7.59 2.99
C LEU A 22 -8.92 -7.01 1.56
N ALA A 23 -10.01 -6.39 1.07
CA ALA A 23 -9.99 -5.69 -0.21
C ALA A 23 -9.00 -4.52 -0.21
N ASN A 24 -8.88 -3.80 0.91
CA ASN A 24 -7.98 -2.66 1.05
C ASN A 24 -6.51 -3.09 1.21
N GLU A 25 -6.26 -4.17 1.96
CA GLU A 25 -4.95 -4.83 2.04
C GLU A 25 -4.49 -5.33 0.67
N ARG A 26 -5.39 -5.93 -0.13
CA ARG A 26 -5.08 -6.35 -1.51
C ARG A 26 -4.64 -5.17 -2.38
N THR A 27 -5.31 -4.03 -2.29
CA THR A 27 -4.92 -2.82 -3.03
C THR A 27 -3.54 -2.33 -2.59
N PHE A 28 -3.25 -2.34 -1.29
CA PHE A 28 -1.91 -2.03 -0.79
C PHE A 28 -0.84 -2.99 -1.31
N LEU A 29 -1.10 -4.30 -1.28
CA LEU A 29 -0.18 -5.32 -1.80
C LEU A 29 0.03 -5.17 -3.32
N ALA A 30 -0.98 -4.74 -4.07
CA ALA A 30 -0.82 -4.42 -5.48
C ALA A 30 0.12 -3.23 -5.72
N PHE A 31 -0.01 -2.15 -4.93
CA PHE A 31 0.94 -1.03 -4.96
C PHE A 31 2.36 -1.45 -4.57
N PHE A 32 2.49 -2.27 -3.52
CA PHE A 32 3.77 -2.81 -3.09
C PHE A 32 4.42 -3.68 -4.17
N ARG A 33 3.64 -4.51 -4.86
CA ARG A 33 4.13 -5.31 -5.99
C ARG A 33 4.70 -4.42 -7.09
N SER A 34 3.95 -3.39 -7.52
CA SER A 34 4.41 -2.45 -8.55
C SER A 34 5.69 -1.72 -8.12
N PHE A 35 5.78 -1.35 -6.84
CA PHE A 35 7.00 -0.79 -6.25
C PHE A 35 8.21 -1.73 -6.41
N VAL A 36 8.09 -2.99 -6.01
CA VAL A 36 9.21 -3.96 -6.07
C VAL A 36 9.67 -4.15 -7.52
N VAL A 37 8.74 -4.24 -8.47
CA VAL A 37 9.06 -4.39 -9.90
C VAL A 37 9.79 -3.16 -10.45
N MET A 38 9.30 -1.95 -10.16
CA MET A 38 9.98 -0.72 -10.59
C MET A 38 11.35 -0.56 -9.93
N LEU A 39 11.44 -0.79 -8.62
CA LEU A 39 12.70 -0.64 -7.90
C LEU A 39 13.75 -1.63 -8.40
N SER A 40 13.38 -2.91 -8.55
CA SER A 40 14.29 -3.94 -9.07
C SER A 40 14.74 -3.64 -10.50
N SER A 41 13.83 -3.16 -11.36
CA SER A 41 14.18 -2.74 -12.73
C SER A 41 15.14 -1.55 -12.72
N GLY A 42 14.94 -0.55 -11.86
CA GLY A 42 15.80 0.63 -11.77
C GLY A 42 17.19 0.28 -11.25
N LEU A 43 17.26 -0.59 -10.24
CA LEU A 43 18.51 -1.12 -9.71
C LEU A 43 19.25 -1.98 -10.75
N ALA A 44 18.54 -2.79 -11.54
CA ALA A 44 19.14 -3.56 -12.62
C ALA A 44 19.75 -2.61 -13.67
N ILE A 45 19.01 -1.59 -14.12
CA ILE A 45 19.50 -0.61 -15.10
C ILE A 45 20.78 0.08 -14.61
N ILE A 46 20.85 0.48 -13.34
CA ILE A 46 22.02 1.15 -12.77
C ILE A 46 23.23 0.20 -12.64
N LYS A 47 23.00 -1.08 -12.36
CA LYS A 47 24.08 -2.06 -12.15
C LYS A 47 24.66 -2.64 -13.44
N LEU A 48 23.91 -2.59 -14.55
CA LEU A 48 24.37 -3.12 -15.83
C LEU A 48 25.21 -2.06 -16.56
N GLU A 49 26.51 -2.30 -16.71
CA GLU A 49 27.45 -1.42 -17.44
C GLU A 49 27.03 -1.21 -18.91
N PHE A 50 26.38 -2.19 -19.54
CA PHE A 50 25.85 -2.06 -20.90
C PHE A 50 24.70 -1.04 -21.02
N LEU A 51 24.09 -0.64 -19.89
CA LEU A 51 22.94 0.27 -19.82
C LEU A 51 23.32 1.68 -19.34
N GLU A 52 24.60 2.05 -19.31
CA GLU A 52 25.05 3.39 -18.87
C GLU A 52 24.35 4.54 -19.60
N ASN A 53 24.04 4.38 -20.90
CA ASN A 53 23.35 5.40 -21.69
C ASN A 53 21.92 5.70 -21.18
N ILE A 54 21.34 4.79 -20.40
CA ILE A 54 20.02 4.94 -19.78
C ILE A 54 20.08 5.06 -18.26
N TYR A 55 21.24 5.40 -17.69
CA TYR A 55 21.43 5.58 -16.25
C TYR A 55 20.42 6.56 -15.62
N ILE A 56 20.11 7.66 -16.32
CA ILE A 56 19.09 8.64 -15.91
C ILE A 56 17.71 7.99 -15.75
N LEU A 57 17.34 7.06 -16.64
CA LEU A 57 16.07 6.32 -16.53
C LEU A 57 16.06 5.41 -15.30
N GLY A 58 17.18 4.77 -14.98
CA GLY A 58 17.33 3.97 -13.76
C GLY A 58 17.08 4.78 -12.49
N ILE A 59 17.69 5.97 -12.38
CA ILE A 59 17.45 6.89 -11.26
C ILE A 59 15.99 7.33 -11.20
N LEU A 60 15.41 7.72 -12.34
CA LEU A 60 14.03 8.18 -12.41
C LEU A 60 13.06 7.08 -11.95
N LEU A 61 13.33 5.82 -12.31
CA LEU A 61 12.55 4.67 -11.88
C LEU A 61 12.63 4.44 -10.37
N ILE A 62 13.80 4.62 -9.76
CA ILE A 62 13.98 4.51 -8.29
C ILE A 62 13.26 5.64 -7.55
N ILE A 63 13.31 6.87 -8.08
CA ILE A 63 12.58 8.01 -7.51
C ILE A 63 11.07 7.75 -7.56
N ILE A 64 10.55 7.34 -8.73
CA ILE A 64 9.13 7.03 -8.89
C ILE A 64 8.72 5.88 -7.98
N ALA A 65 9.51 4.80 -7.91
CA ALA A 65 9.26 3.69 -7.00
C ALA A 65 9.15 4.17 -5.55
N SER A 66 10.10 5.00 -5.10
CA SER A 66 10.10 5.55 -3.74
C SER A 66 8.85 6.39 -3.45
N LEU A 67 8.42 7.23 -4.40
CA LEU A 67 7.17 8.00 -4.29
C LEU A 67 5.94 7.08 -4.22
N LEU A 68 5.90 6.03 -5.03
CA LEU A 68 4.83 5.03 -5.06
C LEU A 68 4.72 4.30 -3.72
N LEU A 69 5.86 3.94 -3.12
CA LEU A 69 5.91 3.33 -1.80
C LEU A 69 5.36 4.27 -0.73
N ILE A 70 5.82 5.52 -0.70
CA ILE A 70 5.36 6.52 0.27
C ILE A 70 3.84 6.71 0.15
N TYR A 71 3.33 6.86 -1.07
CA TYR A 71 1.90 6.98 -1.32
C TYR A 71 1.12 5.75 -0.85
N GLY A 72 1.60 4.54 -1.17
CA GLY A 72 0.98 3.27 -0.76
C GLY A 72 0.91 3.12 0.76
N ILE A 73 2.00 3.46 1.46
CA ILE A 73 2.07 3.45 2.93
C ILE A 73 1.08 4.46 3.52
N LEU A 74 1.11 5.72 3.07
CA LEU A 74 0.20 6.76 3.55
C LEU A 74 -1.27 6.38 3.33
N HIS A 75 -1.60 5.81 2.17
CA HIS A 75 -2.94 5.33 1.87
C HIS A 75 -3.37 4.21 2.83
N TYR A 76 -2.50 3.21 3.05
CA TYR A 76 -2.76 2.10 3.96
C TYR A 76 -3.03 2.58 5.38
N PHE A 77 -2.18 3.45 5.92
CA PHE A 77 -2.38 4.02 7.26
C PHE A 77 -3.66 4.85 7.36
N ARG A 78 -4.02 5.61 6.31
CA ARG A 78 -5.26 6.42 6.30
C ARG A 78 -6.51 5.54 6.34
N VAL A 79 -6.53 4.43 5.60
CA VAL A 79 -7.70 3.53 5.59
C VAL A 79 -7.76 2.69 6.86
N ASN A 80 -6.62 2.20 7.37
CA ASN A 80 -6.59 1.43 8.60
C ASN A 80 -7.08 2.25 9.81
N LYS A 81 -6.82 3.56 9.85
CA LYS A 81 -7.36 4.47 10.89
C LYS A 81 -8.88 4.62 10.86
N ARG A 82 -9.54 4.48 9.69
CA ARG A 82 -11.01 4.58 9.60
C ARG A 82 -11.73 3.36 10.19
N ILE A 83 -11.09 2.20 10.18
CA ILE A 83 -11.65 0.96 10.73
C ILE A 83 -11.44 0.90 12.25
N ALA A 84 -10.32 1.46 12.75
CA ALA A 84 -10.05 1.53 14.19
C ALA A 84 -11.01 2.45 14.98
N ALA A 85 -11.79 3.29 14.29
CA ALA A 85 -12.80 4.16 14.91
C ALA A 85 -14.12 3.44 15.25
N TYR A 86 -14.28 2.16 14.88
CA TYR A 86 -15.44 1.31 15.20
C TYR A 86 -15.13 0.32 16.34
N LYS A 87 -14.38 0.75 17.35
CA LYS A 87 -14.04 -0.08 18.52
C LYS A 87 -14.87 0.29 19.74
#